data_AF-A0A6J1WJL5-F1
#
_entry.id   AF-A0A6J1WJL5-F1
#
_cell.length_a   1.000
_cell.length_b   1.000
_cell.length_c   1.000
_cell.angle_alpha   90.00
_cell.angle_beta   90.00
_cell.angle_gamma   90.00
#
_symmetry.space_group_name_H-M   'P 1'
#
loop_
_entity.id
_entity.type
_entity.pdbx_description
1 polymer ?
#
loop_
_entity_poly.entity_id
_entity_poly.type
_entity_poly.pdbx_seq_one_letter_code
_entity_poly.pdbx_strand_id
1 'polypeptide(L)'
;MFALPWYLTWFGHSLPRYADVVRLYDYFLCAPPLLPVYVTAALVLHRAAAVLAADCDMAVLHCMLSRLPDDLPFEDILVTAKRLYDENDPVDLEPEVIALERRE
;
A
#
# COMPACT_ATOMS: atom_id res chain seq x y z
N MET A 1 1.77 8.72 -10.74
CA MET A 1 1.45 8.69 -9.30
C MET A 1 0.17 7.86 -9.11
N PHE A 2 0.28 6.56 -8.84
CA PHE A 2 -0.90 5.66 -8.79
C PHE A 2 -1.53 5.54 -7.39
N ALA A 3 -0.74 5.72 -6.33
CA ALA A 3 -1.15 5.46 -4.95
C ALA A 3 -1.82 6.66 -4.24
N LEU A 4 -1.70 7.89 -4.77
CA LEU A 4 -2.28 9.07 -4.11
C LEU A 4 -3.79 8.94 -3.81
N PRO A 5 -4.64 8.43 -4.73
CA PRO A 5 -6.05 8.21 -4.43
C PRO A 5 -6.29 7.25 -3.26
N TRP A 6 -5.39 6.28 -3.05
CA TRP A 6 -5.51 5.29 -1.97
C TRP A 6 -5.32 5.93 -0.61
N TYR A 7 -4.32 6.81 -0.47
CA TYR A 7 -4.06 7.52 0.77
C TYR A 7 -5.17 8.51 1.13
N LEU A 8 -5.69 9.24 0.14
CA LEU A 8 -6.74 10.24 0.36
C LEU A 8 -8.07 9.63 0.80
N THR A 9 -8.34 8.39 0.38
CA THR A 9 -9.66 7.76 0.57
C THR A 9 -9.60 6.45 1.34
N TRP A 10 -8.45 6.11 1.93
CA TRP A 10 -8.20 4.81 2.56
C TRP A 10 -8.75 3.64 1.73
N PHE A 11 -8.40 3.65 0.43
CA PHE A 11 -8.84 2.68 -0.58
C PHE A 11 -10.34 2.64 -0.89
N GLY A 12 -11.16 3.55 -0.35
CA GLY A 12 -12.62 3.53 -0.47
C GLY A 12 -13.17 3.59 -1.90
N HIS A 13 -12.40 4.11 -2.86
CA HIS A 13 -12.75 4.09 -4.29
C HIS A 13 -12.03 3.02 -5.12
N SER A 14 -11.09 2.30 -4.51
CA SER A 14 -10.26 1.30 -5.19
C SER A 14 -10.67 -0.12 -4.86
N LEU A 15 -11.43 -0.33 -3.78
CA LEU A 15 -11.94 -1.64 -3.41
C LEU A 15 -13.30 -1.91 -4.02
N PRO A 16 -13.49 -3.10 -4.61
CA PRO A 16 -14.76 -3.48 -5.23
C PRO A 16 -15.83 -3.83 -4.19
N ARG A 17 -15.41 -4.31 -3.01
CA ARG A 17 -16.30 -4.78 -1.94
C ARG A 17 -16.33 -3.77 -0.80
N TYR A 18 -17.52 -3.23 -0.52
CA TYR A 18 -17.71 -2.26 0.57
C TYR A 18 -17.34 -2.84 1.96
N ALA A 19 -17.56 -4.14 2.18
CA ALA A 19 -17.18 -4.80 3.43
C ALA A 19 -15.67 -4.69 3.72
N ASP A 20 -14.83 -4.80 2.68
CA ASP A 20 -13.38 -4.73 2.81
C ASP A 20 -12.93 -3.30 3.11
N VAL A 21 -13.65 -2.29 2.57
CA VAL A 21 -13.45 -0.88 2.92
C VAL A 21 -13.71 -0.66 4.41
N VAL A 22 -14.87 -1.07 4.91
CA VAL A 22 -15.21 -0.90 6.34
C VAL A 22 -14.17 -1.59 7.23
N ARG A 23 -13.76 -2.81 6.87
CA ARG A 23 -12.73 -3.57 7.59
C ARG A 23 -11.38 -2.86 7.65
N LEU A 24 -10.97 -2.19 6.58
CA LEU A 24 -9.76 -1.36 6.54
C LEU A 24 -9.89 -0.11 7.41
N TYR A 25 -11.04 0.55 7.39
CA TYR A 25 -11.30 1.72 8.23
C TYR A 25 -11.22 1.34 9.72
N ASP A 26 -11.87 0.24 10.13
CA ASP A 26 -11.78 -0.28 11.50
C ASP A 26 -10.33 -0.53 11.90
N TYR A 27 -9.52 -1.09 10.99
CA TYR A 27 -8.11 -1.35 11.22
C TYR A 27 -7.30 -0.06 11.37
N PHE A 28 -7.46 0.90 10.45
CA PHE A 28 -6.72 2.16 10.45
C PHE A 28 -7.04 3.04 11.65
N LEU A 29 -8.29 3.04 12.12
CA LEU A 29 -8.69 3.78 13.32
C LEU A 29 -8.03 3.26 14.60
N CYS A 30 -7.65 1.98 14.64
CA CYS A 30 -6.96 1.37 15.77
C CYS A 30 -5.43 1.25 15.58
N ALA A 31 -4.90 1.72 14.46
CA ALA A 31 -3.52 1.53 14.05
C ALA A 31 -2.67 2.82 14.17
N PRO A 32 -1.32 2.69 14.14
CA PRO A 32 -0.44 3.84 13.99
C PRO A 32 -0.72 4.64 12.70
N PRO A 33 -0.54 5.98 12.70
CA PRO A 33 -0.95 6.84 11.59
C PRO A 33 -0.34 6.51 10.23
N LEU A 34 0.88 5.94 10.21
CA LEU A 34 1.59 5.61 8.97
C LEU A 34 1.26 4.22 8.42
N LEU A 35 0.47 3.41 9.13
CA LEU A 35 0.16 2.04 8.69
C LEU A 35 -0.49 1.95 7.29
N PRO A 36 -1.31 2.92 6.81
CA PRO A 36 -1.78 2.92 5.42
C PRO A 36 -0.67 2.88 4.36
N VAL A 37 0.50 3.46 4.65
CA VAL A 37 1.70 3.38 3.78
C VAL A 37 2.21 1.94 3.70
N TYR A 38 2.27 1.25 4.84
CA TYR A 38 2.71 -0.14 4.91
C TYR A 38 1.69 -1.10 4.29
N VAL A 39 0.39 -0.82 4.39
CA VAL A 39 -0.65 -1.56 3.66
C VAL A 39 -0.47 -1.40 2.16
N THR A 40 -0.16 -0.19 1.70
CA THR A 40 0.16 0.06 0.29
C THR A 40 1.39 -0.71 -0.15
N ALA A 41 2.45 -0.74 0.66
CA ALA A 41 3.66 -1.52 0.36
C ALA A 41 3.38 -3.03 0.31
N ALA A 42 2.64 -3.56 1.28
CA ALA A 42 2.24 -4.97 1.32
C ALA A 42 1.38 -5.37 0.11
N LEU A 43 0.48 -4.48 -0.33
CA LEU A 43 -0.35 -4.67 -1.52
C LEU A 43 0.50 -4.75 -2.81
N VAL A 44 1.47 -3.84 -2.96
CA VAL A 44 2.41 -3.86 -4.09
C VAL A 44 3.28 -5.11 -4.04
N LEU A 45 3.76 -5.49 -2.85
CA LEU A 45 4.57 -6.68 -2.64
C LEU A 45 3.81 -7.97 -2.99
N HIS A 46 2.54 -8.08 -2.60
CA HIS A 46 1.68 -9.19 -2.98
C HIS A 46 1.57 -9.34 -4.51
N ARG A 47 1.62 -8.23 -5.24
CA ARG A 47 1.56 -8.18 -6.71
C ARG A 47 2.94 -8.11 -7.37
N ALA A 48 4.04 -8.27 -6.61
CA ALA A 48 5.40 -8.07 -7.11
C ALA A 48 5.71 -8.97 -8.31
N ALA A 49 5.25 -10.23 -8.31
CA ALA A 49 5.48 -11.15 -9.44
C ALA A 49 4.87 -10.61 -10.74
N ALA A 50 3.66 -10.05 -10.70
CA ALA A 50 3.01 -9.45 -11.87
C ALA A 50 3.70 -8.15 -12.29
N VAL A 51 4.13 -7.33 -11.33
CA VAL A 51 4.85 -6.08 -11.57
C VAL A 51 6.21 -6.34 -12.23
N LEU A 52 6.96 -7.34 -11.75
CA LEU A 52 8.27 -7.71 -12.29
C LEU A 52 8.18 -8.39 -13.67
N ALA A 53 7.05 -9.01 -14.00
CA ALA A 53 6.79 -9.61 -15.30
C ALA A 53 6.22 -8.62 -16.33
N ALA A 54 5.72 -7.46 -15.89
CA ALA A 54 5.17 -6.44 -16.76
C ALA A 54 6.28 -5.74 -17.56
N ASP A 55 5.89 -5.15 -18.69
CA ASP A 55 6.78 -4.24 -19.41
C ASP A 55 7.20 -3.09 -18.49
N CYS A 56 8.47 -2.70 -18.61
CA CYS A 56 9.04 -1.58 -17.86
C CYS A 56 8.58 -0.22 -18.46
N ASP A 57 7.26 -0.06 -18.58
CA ASP A 57 6.59 1.13 -19.08
C ASP A 57 5.68 1.73 -17.99
N MET A 58 5.76 3.04 -17.82
CA MET A 58 5.05 3.75 -16.75
C MET A 58 3.53 3.68 -16.91
N ALA A 59 3.01 3.67 -18.14
CA ALA A 59 1.56 3.59 -18.37
C ALA A 59 1.04 2.19 -18.07
N VAL A 60 1.79 1.14 -18.44
CA VAL A 60 1.48 -0.26 -18.11
C VAL A 60 1.44 -0.46 -16.59
N LEU A 61 2.49 -0.04 -15.89
CA LEU A 61 2.57 -0.17 -14.43
C LEU A 61 1.48 0.65 -13.72
N HIS A 62 1.22 1.87 -14.17
CA HIS A 62 0.15 2.70 -13.62
C HIS A 62 -1.21 2.03 -13.78
N CYS A 63 -1.56 1.59 -14.99
CA CYS A 63 -2.83 0.91 -15.25
C CYS A 63 -2.97 -0.39 -14.43
N MET A 64 -1.90 -1.17 -14.33
CA MET A 64 -1.89 -2.41 -13.54
C MET A 64 -2.13 -2.14 -12.05
N LEU A 65 -1.42 -1.18 -11.48
CA LEU A 65 -1.49 -0.88 -10.04
C LEU A 65 -2.78 -0.15 -9.67
N SER A 66 -3.27 0.77 -10.49
CA SER A 66 -4.52 1.51 -10.23
C SER A 66 -5.78 0.64 -10.21
N ARG A 67 -5.73 -0.58 -10.75
CA ARG A 67 -6.84 -1.54 -10.73
C ARG A 67 -6.49 -2.72 -9.82
N LEU A 68 -7.16 -2.80 -8.68
CA LEU A 68 -7.01 -3.90 -7.75
C LEU A 68 -7.92 -5.07 -8.16
N PRO A 69 -7.45 -6.32 -8.07
CA PRO A 69 -8.27 -7.49 -8.36
C PRO A 69 -9.32 -7.69 -7.26
N ASP A 70 -10.44 -8.34 -7.61
CA ASP A 70 -11.59 -8.53 -6.71
C ASP A 70 -11.36 -9.58 -5.61
N ASP A 71 -10.42 -10.51 -5.84
CA ASP A 71 -10.12 -11.67 -4.99
C ASP A 71 -8.90 -11.46 -4.09
N LEU A 72 -8.56 -10.20 -3.83
CA LEU A 72 -7.37 -9.83 -3.06
C LEU A 72 -7.48 -10.28 -1.59
N PRO A 73 -6.49 -11.01 -1.05
CA PRO A 73 -6.53 -11.52 0.33
C PRO A 73 -6.19 -10.41 1.34
N PHE A 74 -7.18 -9.56 1.66
CA PHE A 74 -6.97 -8.38 2.53
C PHE A 74 -6.40 -8.69 3.91
N GLU A 75 -6.86 -9.76 4.56
CA GLU A 75 -6.37 -10.11 5.89
C GLU A 75 -4.87 -10.49 5.88
N ASP A 76 -4.43 -11.24 4.87
CA ASP A 76 -3.02 -11.59 4.71
C ASP A 76 -2.15 -10.35 4.40
N ILE A 77 -2.71 -9.39 3.67
CA ILE A 77 -2.07 -8.12 3.37
C ILE A 77 -1.93 -7.27 4.65
N LEU A 78 -2.95 -7.25 5.51
CA LEU A 78 -2.88 -6.56 6.80
C LEU A 78 -1.85 -7.19 7.73
N VAL A 79 -1.77 -8.52 7.79
CA VAL A 79 -0.73 -9.24 8.53
C VAL A 79 0.66 -8.89 8.00
N THR A 80 0.82 -8.87 6.67
CA THR A 80 2.08 -8.49 6.03
C THR A 80 2.44 -7.04 6.30
N ALA A 81 1.48 -6.12 6.22
CA ALA A 81 1.67 -4.69 6.50
C ALA A 81 2.11 -4.46 7.95
N LYS A 82 1.49 -5.16 8.90
CA LYS A 82 1.91 -5.12 10.31
C LYS A 82 3.34 -5.62 10.48
N ARG A 83 3.69 -6.74 9.84
CA ARG A 83 5.07 -7.26 9.89
C ARG A 83 6.06 -6.25 9.32
N LEU A 84 5.76 -5.63 8.18
CA LEU A 84 6.60 -4.59 7.58
C LEU A 84 6.78 -3.39 8.52
N TYR A 85 5.73 -2.99 9.23
CA TYR A 85 5.79 -1.92 10.23
C TYR A 85 6.69 -2.30 11.41
N ASP A 86 6.51 -3.51 11.96
CA ASP A 86 7.28 -4.00 13.09
C ASP A 86 8.78 -4.20 12.74
N GLU A 87 9.08 -4.60 11.50
CA GLU A 87 10.45 -4.79 11.00
C GLU A 87 11.13 -3.49 10.55
N ASN A 88 10.35 -2.44 10.27
CA ASN A 88 10.84 -1.17 9.73
C ASN A 88 10.11 -0.01 10.41
N ASP A 89 10.46 0.26 11.67
CA ASP A 89 9.84 1.34 12.46
C ASP A 89 10.02 2.69 11.73
N PRO A 90 8.94 3.47 11.51
CA PRO A 90 9.05 4.78 10.88
C PRO A 90 10.07 5.73 11.52
N VAL A 91 10.27 5.64 12.84
CA VAL A 91 11.21 6.51 13.56
C VAL A 91 12.65 6.22 13.14
N ASP A 92 12.97 4.95 12.86
CA ASP A 92 14.29 4.54 12.40
C ASP A 92 14.50 4.88 10.91
N LEU A 93 13.44 4.88 10.10
CA LEU A 93 13.48 5.21 8.68
C LEU A 93 13.49 6.72 8.38
N GLU A 94 12.90 7.54 9.26
CA GLU A 94 12.74 8.99 9.05
C GLU A 94 14.05 9.73 8.68
N PRO A 95 15.20 9.48 9.34
CA PRO A 95 16.46 10.12 8.97
C PRO A 95 16.91 9.78 7.54
N GLU A 96 16.68 8.54 7.09
CA GLU A 96 17.01 8.10 5.73
C GLU A 96 16.11 8.77 4.69
N VAL A 97 14.81 8.83 4.95
CA VAL A 97 13.84 9.51 4.08
C VAL A 97 14.19 10.99 3.93
N ILE A 98 14.48 11.70 5.02
CA ILE A 98 14.90 13.11 4.99
C ILE A 98 16.20 13.27 4.18
N ALA A 99 17.14 12.33 4.30
CA ALA A 99 18.38 12.37 3.54
C ALA A 99 18.15 12.16 2.03
N LEU A 100 17.17 11.34 1.64
CA LEU A 100 16.77 11.12 0.25
C LEU A 100 16.07 12.35 -0.34
N GLU A 101 15.12 12.95 0.39
CA GLU A 101 14.41 14.17 -0.06
C GLU A 101 15.36 15.33 -0.35
N ARG A 102 16.48 15.44 0.39
CA ARG A 102 17.48 16.50 0.17
C ARG A 102 18.38 16.27 -1.04
N ARG A 103 18.39 15.06 -1.60
CA ARG A 103 19.23 14.69 -2.75
C ARG A 103 18.50 14.87 -4.08
N GLU A 104 17.17 14.89 -4.06
CA GLU A 104 16.32 15.19 -5.22
C GLU A 104 16.16 16.70 -5.45
#